data_AF-A0A920EDA3-F1
#
_entry.id   AF-A0A920EDA3-F1
#
_cell.length_a   1.000
_cell.length_b   1.000
_cell.length_c   1.000
_cell.angle_alpha   90.00
_cell.angle_beta   90.00
_cell.angle_gamma   90.00
#
_symmetry.space_group_name_H-M   'P 1'
#
loop_
_entity.id
_entity.type
_entity.pdbx_description
1 polymer ?
#
loop_
_entity_poly.entity_id
_entity_poly.type
_entity_poly.pdbx_seq_one_letter_code
_entity_poly.pdbx_strand_id
1 'polypeptide(L)' 'MAAENIEEVMPLPSDFTGEGDLFMLRVRGDSMIELGILDGDYVVASNNQRQMMET' A
#
# COMPACT_ATOMS: atom_id res chain seq x y z
N MET A 1 15.57 -7.23 18.24
CA MET A 1 15.94 -6.81 16.87
C MET A 1 14.78 -7.23 15.99
N ALA A 2 13.96 -6.28 15.54
CA ALA A 2 12.92 -6.56 14.56
C ALA A 2 13.57 -6.37 13.19
N ALA A 3 13.66 -7.43 12.40
CA ALA A 3 14.05 -7.32 11.00
C ALA A 3 12.81 -6.89 10.22
N GLU A 4 12.83 -5.71 9.60
CA GLU A 4 11.87 -5.38 8.56
C GLU A 4 12.15 -6.33 7.39
N ASN A 5 11.33 -7.38 7.29
CA ASN A 5 11.46 -8.40 6.26
C ASN A 5 10.88 -7.82 4.97
N ILE A 6 11.69 -7.08 4.22
CA ILE A 6 11.36 -6.64 2.87
C ILE A 6 11.53 -7.88 1.98
N GLU A 7 10.45 -8.65 1.83
CA GLU A 7 10.51 -9.95 1.14
C GLU A 7 10.64 -9.80 -0.39
N GLU A 8 10.26 -8.67 -0.98
CA GLU A 8 10.30 -8.48 -2.43
C GLU A 8 10.28 -6.99 -2.83
N VAL A 9 11.07 -6.62 -3.86
CA VAL A 9 11.05 -5.27 -4.47
C VAL A 9 10.54 -5.41 -5.90
N MET A 10 9.39 -4.79 -6.19
CA MET A 10 8.84 -4.73 -7.55
C MET A 10 9.05 -3.34 -8.16
N PRO A 11 9.70 -3.23 -9.34
CA PRO A 11 9.79 -1.97 -10.05
C PRO A 11 8.42 -1.60 -10.63
N LEU A 12 7.92 -0.42 -10.27
CA LEU A 12 6.70 0.14 -10.83
C LEU A 12 7.01 1.45 -11.55
N PRO A 13 6.36 1.75 -12.70
CA PRO A 13 6.56 3.04 -13.36
C PRO A 13 6.05 4.16 -12.47
N SER A 14 6.83 5.24 -12.36
CA SER A 14 6.52 6.40 -11.51
C SER A 14 5.19 7.07 -11.86
N ASP A 15 4.75 6.96 -13.12
CA ASP A 15 3.45 7.47 -13.58
C ASP A 15 2.26 6.83 -12.85
N PHE A 16 2.42 5.61 -12.32
CA PHE A 16 1.36 4.92 -11.57
C PHE A 16 1.42 5.17 -10.05
N THR A 17 2.60 5.47 -9.51
CA THR A 17 2.82 5.41 -8.07
C THR A 17 3.07 6.75 -7.40
N GLY A 18 3.33 7.81 -8.18
CA GLY A 18 3.72 9.11 -7.65
C GLY A 18 5.08 9.07 -6.94
N GLU A 19 5.41 10.14 -6.22
CA GLU A 19 6.67 10.28 -5.48
C GLU A 19 6.49 9.96 -3.99
N GLY A 20 7.57 9.50 -3.34
CA GLY A 20 7.65 9.29 -1.89
C GLY A 20 7.85 7.84 -1.47
N ASP A 21 7.69 7.58 -0.17
CA ASP A 21 7.80 6.22 0.39
C ASP A 21 6.54 5.41 0.08
N LEU A 22 6.73 4.34 -0.69
CA LEU A 22 5.68 3.45 -1.16
C LEU A 22 5.83 2.06 -0.58
N PHE A 23 4.71 1.45 -0.23
CA PHE A 23 4.63 0.09 0.27
C PHE A 23 3.67 -0.72 -0.58
N MET A 24 4.04 -1.97 -0.82
CA MET A 24 3.14 -2.95 -1.40
C MET A 24 2.56 -3.81 -0.29
N LEU A 25 1.23 -3.90 -0.23
CA LEU A 25 0.51 -4.68 0.77
C LEU A 25 -0.32 -5.76 0.08
N ARG A 26 -0.31 -6.95 0.65
CA ARG A 26 -1.21 -8.02 0.22
C ARG A 26 -2.52 -7.91 0.98
N VAL A 27 -3.62 -7.83 0.26
CA VAL A 27 -4.98 -7.77 0.81
C VAL A 27 -5.32 -9.10 1.48
N ARG A 28 -5.96 -9.01 2.65
CA ARG A 28 -6.43 -10.16 3.44
C ARG A 28 -7.89 -9.95 3.81
N GLY A 29 -8.75 -10.89 3.44
CA GLY A 29 -10.19 -10.83 3.67
C GLY A 29 -10.96 -10.10 2.56
N ASP A 30 -12.20 -9.72 2.87
CA ASP A 30 -13.23 -9.30 1.92
C ASP A 30 -13.79 -7.90 2.17
N SER A 31 -13.18 -7.13 3.09
CA SER A 31 -13.67 -5.81 3.50
C SER A 31 -13.76 -4.77 2.39
N MET A 32 -13.08 -4.99 1.25
CA MET A 32 -13.06 -4.09 0.10
C MET A 32 -13.63 -4.73 -1.18
N ILE A 33 -14.34 -5.86 -1.07
CA ILE A 33 -14.87 -6.61 -2.23
C ILE A 33 -15.80 -5.78 -3.11
N GLU A 34 -16.58 -4.87 -2.53
CA GLU A 34 -17.51 -3.98 -3.25
C GLU A 34 -16.78 -2.95 -4.13
N LEU A 35 -15.50 -2.69 -3.84
CA LEU A 35 -14.63 -1.83 -4.65
C LEU A 35 -13.86 -2.64 -5.71
N GLY A 36 -14.12 -3.93 -5.82
CA GLY A 36 -13.42 -4.85 -6.73
C GLY A 36 -12.03 -5.25 -6.24
N ILE A 37 -11.68 -5.00 -4.97
CA ILE A 37 -10.41 -5.42 -4.37
C ILE A 37 -10.65 -6.74 -3.62
N LEU A 38 -9.96 -7.80 -4.05
CA LEU A 38 -10.20 -9.17 -3.59
C LEU A 38 -9.09 -9.65 -2.63
N ASP A 39 -9.37 -10.71 -1.88
CA ASP A 39 -8.36 -11.38 -1.06
C ASP A 39 -7.19 -11.85 -1.93
N GLY A 40 -5.97 -11.51 -1.50
CA GLY A 40 -4.75 -11.85 -2.22
C GLY A 40 -4.31 -10.85 -3.28
N ASP A 41 -5.10 -9.83 -3.60
CA ASP A 41 -4.65 -8.72 -4.45
C ASP A 41 -3.50 -7.95 -3.77
N TYR A 42 -2.71 -7.27 -4.59
CA TYR A 42 -1.64 -6.39 -4.14
C TYR A 42 -2.03 -4.94 -4.37
N VAL A 43 -1.92 -4.12 -3.31
CA VAL A 43 -2.18 -2.68 -3.37
C VAL A 43 -0.91 -1.91 -3.07
N VAL A 44 -0.75 -0.75 -3.70
CA VAL A 44 0.35 0.17 -3.42
C VAL A 44 -0.19 1.31 -2.57
N ALA A 45 0.43 1.54 -1.41
CA ALA A 45 0.07 2.60 -0.48
C ALA A 45 1.27 3.54 -0.28
N SER A 46 1.01 4.84 -0.23
CA SER A 46 2.02 5.85 0.12
C SER A 46 1.94 6.21 1.60
N ASN A 47 3.09 6.50 2.22
CA ASN A 47 3.15 6.97 3.60
C ASN A 47 2.74 8.45 3.71
N ASN A 48 1.49 8.76 3.43
CA ASN A 48 0.99 10.11 3.56
C ASN A 48 0.28 10.25 4.91
N GLN A 49 1.05 10.46 5.97
CA GLN A 49 0.53 10.83 7.29
C GLN A 49 -0.07 12.25 7.20
N ARG A 50 -1.23 12.40 6.57
CA ARG A 50 -2.04 13.62 6.70
C ARG A 50 -2.52 13.69 8.14
N GLN A 51 -1.81 14.48 8.92
CA GLN A 51 -2.25 14.97 10.21
C GLN A 51 -3.62 15.63 9.99
N MET A 52 -4.66 15.03 10.54
CA MET A 52 -5.98 15.63 10.58
C MET A 52 -5.88 16.82 11.52
N MET A 53 -5.57 18.01 10.98
CA MET A 53 -5.89 19.26 11.65
C MET A 53 -7.40 19.45 11.50
N GLU A 54 -8.10 19.10 12.58
CA GLU A 54 -9.48 19.46 12.84
C GLU A 54 -9.69 20.97 12.57
N THR A 55 -10.83 21.34 12.00
CA THR A 55 -11.38 22.69 12.06
C THR A 55 -12.78 22.61 12.66
#